data_AF-A0AA97MXP6-F1
#
_entry.id   AF-A0AA97MXP6-F1
#
_cell.length_a   1.000
_cell.length_b   1.000
_cell.length_c   1.000
_cell.angle_alpha   90.00
_cell.angle_beta   90.00
_cell.angle_gamma   90.00
#
_symmetry.space_group_name_H-M   'P 1'
#
loop_
_entity.id
_entity.type
_entity.pdbx_description
1 polymer ?
#
loop_
_entity_poly.entity_id
_entity_poly.type
_entity_poly.pdbx_seq_one_letter_code
_entity_poly.pdbx_strand_id
1 'polypeptide(L)'
;GWAASIQFNPKVGGALEPPRKRPDTFSLGVCNGCQLMPPLGWVGPPTGEAHLGTPGDPPREEGTLGPPPMVALEPPLSGRFESRFVTVRVEAGPPPLLRGMEGAVLGVWVAHGEP
;
A
#
# COMPACT_ATOMS: atom_id res chain seq x y z
N GLY A 1 -2.70 -15.06 -2.49
CA GLY A 1 -2.01 -14.12 -1.57
C GLY A 1 -3.02 -13.39 -0.71
N TRP A 2 -2.56 -12.64 0.30
CA TRP A 2 -3.43 -11.93 1.25
C TRP A 2 -4.45 -11.00 0.57
N ALA A 3 -4.04 -10.25 -0.47
CA ALA A 3 -4.93 -9.36 -1.21
C ALA A 3 -6.13 -10.10 -1.82
N ALA A 4 -5.85 -11.20 -2.53
CA ALA A 4 -6.88 -12.05 -3.12
C ALA A 4 -7.83 -12.65 -2.04
N SER A 5 -7.28 -13.07 -0.89
CA SER A 5 -8.11 -13.56 0.22
C SER A 5 -9.04 -12.50 0.80
N ILE A 6 -8.65 -11.23 0.77
CA ILE A 6 -9.50 -10.12 1.22
C ILE A 6 -10.52 -9.73 0.15
N GLN A 7 -10.12 -9.69 -1.12
CA GLN A 7 -10.97 -9.28 -2.25
C GLN A 7 -12.04 -10.31 -2.60
N PHE A 8 -11.70 -11.60 -2.58
CA PHE A 8 -12.59 -12.68 -3.03
C PHE A 8 -13.32 -13.41 -1.90
N ASN A 9 -13.11 -12.99 -0.64
CA ASN A 9 -13.85 -13.53 0.49
C ASN A 9 -14.73 -12.42 1.11
N PRO A 10 -16.06 -12.46 0.87
CA PRO A 10 -16.95 -11.38 1.33
C PRO A 10 -16.99 -11.25 2.85
N LYS A 11 -16.71 -12.32 3.61
CA LYS A 11 -16.64 -12.25 5.08
C LYS A 11 -15.40 -11.49 5.54
N VAL A 12 -14.25 -11.74 4.91
CA VAL A 12 -12.98 -11.12 5.28
C VAL A 12 -12.93 -9.67 4.80
N GLY A 13 -13.28 -9.41 3.53
CA GLY A 13 -13.40 -8.05 3.00
C GLY A 13 -14.41 -7.23 3.79
N GLY A 14 -15.59 -7.79 4.06
CA GLY A 14 -16.64 -7.14 4.85
C GLY A 14 -16.25 -6.85 6.29
N ALA A 15 -15.32 -7.60 6.89
CA ALA A 15 -14.80 -7.32 8.24
C ALA A 15 -13.78 -6.16 8.26
N LEU A 16 -13.05 -5.93 7.16
CA LEU A 16 -12.03 -4.88 7.06
C LEU A 16 -12.60 -3.54 6.57
N GLU A 17 -13.74 -3.55 5.89
CA GLU A 17 -14.38 -2.34 5.35
C GLU A 17 -14.85 -1.35 6.45
N PRO A 18 -15.55 -1.77 7.53
CA PRO A 18 -15.99 -0.85 8.56
C PRO A 18 -14.86 -0.06 9.23
N PRO A 19 -13.78 -0.67 9.76
CA PRO A 19 -12.71 0.11 10.36
C PRO A 19 -12.00 1.00 9.34
N ARG A 20 -11.90 0.60 8.06
CA ARG A 20 -11.27 1.39 6.98
C ARG A 20 -12.01 2.69 6.66
N LYS A 21 -13.34 2.72 6.84
CA LYS A 21 -14.19 3.89 6.58
C LYS A 21 -14.31 4.87 7.76
N ARG A 22 -13.92 4.47 8.97
CA ARG A 22 -14.05 5.39 10.10
C ARG A 22 -13.00 6.51 10.00
N PRO A 23 -13.39 7.77 10.26
CA PRO A 23 -12.49 8.92 10.16
C PRO A 23 -11.41 8.95 11.25
N ASP A 24 -11.55 8.11 12.28
CA ASP A 24 -10.66 8.00 13.44
C ASP A 24 -9.78 6.74 13.41
N THR A 25 -9.81 5.96 12.30
CA THR A 25 -8.90 4.83 12.11
C THR A 25 -7.69 5.25 11.30
N PHE A 26 -6.51 4.86 11.78
CA PHE A 26 -5.26 4.90 11.01
C PHE A 26 -4.81 3.48 10.64
N SER A 27 -4.35 3.28 9.42
CA SER A 27 -3.83 2.01 8.91
C SER A 27 -2.33 2.12 8.59
N LEU A 28 -1.55 1.11 8.97
CA LEU A 28 -0.11 1.03 8.72
C LEU A 28 0.26 -0.32 8.08
N GLY A 29 0.99 -0.27 6.98
CA GLY A 29 1.56 -1.45 6.32
C GLY A 29 3.08 -1.44 6.43
N VAL A 30 3.67 -2.51 6.97
CA VAL A 30 5.13 -2.68 7.09
C VAL A 30 5.54 -3.94 6.34
N CYS A 31 6.61 -3.86 5.54
CA CYS A 31 7.11 -4.96 4.70
C CYS A 31 5.97 -5.56 3.85
N ASN A 32 5.55 -6.80 4.12
CA ASN A 32 4.48 -7.46 3.37
C ASN A 32 3.12 -6.77 3.54
N GLY A 33 2.93 -6.03 4.64
CA GLY A 33 1.76 -5.16 4.79
C GLY A 33 1.76 -3.99 3.80
N CYS A 34 2.93 -3.46 3.46
CA CYS A 34 3.07 -2.41 2.43
C CYS A 34 2.78 -2.99 1.03
N GLN A 35 3.18 -4.23 0.76
CA GLN A 35 2.84 -4.95 -0.49
C GLN A 35 1.33 -5.23 -0.61
N LEU A 36 0.64 -5.47 0.52
CA LEU A 36 -0.79 -5.76 0.55
C LEU A 36 -1.67 -4.55 0.19
N MET A 37 -1.30 -3.35 0.62
CA MET A 37 -2.21 -2.19 0.55
C MET A 37 -2.49 -1.67 -0.87
N PRO A 38 -1.52 -1.60 -1.81
CA PRO A 38 -1.76 -1.17 -3.19
C PRO A 38 -2.78 -2.02 -3.97
N PRO A 39 -2.72 -3.37 -3.99
CA PRO A 39 -3.74 -4.15 -4.69
C PRO A 39 -5.13 -4.01 -4.06
N LEU A 40 -5.23 -3.67 -2.77
CA LEU A 40 -6.50 -3.30 -2.13
C LEU A 40 -6.97 -1.87 -2.47
N GLY A 41 -6.18 -1.09 -3.20
CA GLY A 41 -6.48 0.31 -3.54
C GLY A 41 -6.36 1.25 -2.35
N TRP A 42 -5.60 0.90 -1.30
CA TRP A 42 -5.51 1.69 -0.08
C TRP A 42 -4.38 2.73 -0.09
N VAL A 43 -3.43 2.61 -1.04
CA VAL A 43 -2.27 3.49 -1.21
C VAL A 43 -2.23 3.95 -2.68
N GLY A 44 -2.04 5.26 -2.91
CA GLY A 44 -2.06 5.90 -4.23
C GLY A 44 -2.80 7.24 -4.20
N PRO A 45 -2.79 8.02 -5.29
CA PRO A 45 -3.51 9.28 -5.36
C PRO A 45 -5.02 9.07 -5.13
N PRO A 46 -5.71 10.00 -4.43
CA PRO A 46 -7.14 9.93 -4.25
C PRO A 46 -7.84 9.89 -5.61
N THR A 47 -8.86 9.05 -5.71
CA THR A 47 -9.67 8.84 -6.90
C THR A 47 -10.27 10.20 -7.32
N GLY A 48 -9.65 10.83 -8.32
CA GLY A 48 -9.95 12.21 -8.72
C GLY A 48 -8.79 12.87 -9.48
N GLU A 49 -7.54 12.51 -9.15
CA GLU A 49 -6.34 12.82 -9.95
C GLU A 49 -5.53 11.56 -10.28
N ALA A 50 -6.17 10.39 -10.20
CA ALA A 50 -5.77 9.30 -11.06
C ALA A 50 -6.04 9.79 -12.48
N HIS A 51 -5.05 9.69 -13.38
CA HIS A 51 -5.39 9.53 -14.77
C HIS A 51 -6.53 8.52 -14.81
N LEU A 52 -7.70 8.98 -15.26
CA LEU A 52 -8.65 8.13 -15.91
C LEU A 52 -7.81 7.10 -16.65
N GLY A 53 -8.01 5.83 -16.32
CA GLY A 53 -7.79 4.79 -17.30
C GLY A 53 -8.22 5.38 -18.63
N THR A 54 -7.31 5.39 -19.60
CA THR A 54 -7.51 6.03 -20.91
C THR A 54 -8.97 5.87 -21.33
N PRO A 55 -9.66 6.93 -21.82
CA PRO A 55 -11.09 6.86 -22.13
C PRO A 55 -11.41 5.58 -22.92
N GLY A 56 -12.06 4.61 -22.27
CA GLY A 56 -12.19 3.24 -22.81
C GLY A 56 -12.10 2.11 -21.78
N ASP A 57 -11.61 2.35 -20.57
CA ASP A 57 -11.54 1.28 -19.56
C ASP A 57 -12.94 0.87 -19.04
N PRO A 58 -13.26 -0.43 -19.06
CA PRO A 58 -14.58 -0.91 -18.66
C PRO A 58 -14.83 -0.69 -17.16
N PRO A 59 -16.09 -0.45 -16.75
CA PRO A 59 -16.45 -0.39 -15.34
C PRO A 59 -16.12 -1.72 -14.65
N ARG A 60 -15.67 -1.64 -13.39
CA ARG A 60 -15.26 -2.78 -12.57
C ARG A 60 -16.33 -3.87 -12.54
N GLU A 61 -15.96 -5.11 -12.86
CA GLU A 61 -16.73 -6.29 -12.43
C GLU A 61 -16.32 -6.68 -11.01
N GLU A 62 -17.31 -6.88 -10.15
CA GLU A 62 -17.12 -7.36 -8.79
C GLU A 62 -16.56 -8.79 -8.83
N GLY A 63 -15.31 -8.98 -8.36
CA GLY A 63 -14.68 -10.31 -8.33
C GLY A 63 -13.60 -10.58 -9.39
N THR A 64 -13.15 -9.58 -10.15
CA THR A 64 -11.91 -9.67 -10.94
C THR A 64 -10.73 -8.94 -10.26
N LEU A 65 -9.49 -9.38 -10.53
CA LEU A 65 -8.30 -8.60 -10.18
C LEU A 65 -8.45 -7.25 -10.90
N GLY A 66 -8.62 -6.17 -10.14
CA GLY A 66 -8.80 -4.82 -10.68
C GLY A 66 -7.62 -4.37 -11.56
N PRO A 67 -7.69 -3.15 -12.15
CA PRO A 67 -6.55 -2.60 -12.87
C PRO A 67 -5.28 -2.64 -11.99
N PRO A 68 -4.10 -2.76 -12.61
CA PRO A 68 -2.84 -2.85 -11.86
C PRO A 68 -2.76 -1.69 -10.85
N PRO A 69 -2.22 -1.95 -9.64
CA PRO A 69 -2.16 -0.91 -8.63
C PRO A 69 -1.30 0.24 -9.15
N MET A 70 -1.77 1.48 -8.95
CA MET A 70 -1.05 2.68 -9.40
C MET A 70 0.34 2.81 -8.78
N VAL A 71 0.55 2.16 -7.63
CA VAL A 71 1.83 1.98 -6.97
C VAL A 71 2.14 0.49 -6.96
N ALA A 72 3.28 0.10 -7.53
CA ALA A 72 3.77 -1.26 -7.48
C ALA A 72 5.12 -1.29 -6.75
N LEU A 73 5.33 -2.32 -5.94
CA LEU A 73 6.64 -2.63 -5.38
C LEU A 73 7.33 -3.62 -6.30
N GLU A 74 8.47 -3.22 -6.85
CA GLU A 74 9.25 -4.04 -7.76
C GLU A 74 10.27 -4.90 -7.01
N PRO A 75 10.68 -6.04 -7.59
CA PRO A 75 11.78 -6.83 -7.04
C PRO A 75 13.07 -5.99 -6.91
N PRO A 76 13.90 -6.24 -5.90
CA PRO A 76 15.17 -5.54 -5.77
C PRO A 76 16.07 -5.80 -6.98
N LEU A 77 16.79 -4.77 -7.44
CA LEU A 77 17.73 -4.89 -8.57
C LEU A 77 18.82 -5.96 -8.34
N SER A 78 19.14 -6.26 -7.08
CA SER A 78 20.09 -7.32 -6.73
C SER A 78 19.57 -8.73 -7.03
N GLY A 79 18.26 -8.89 -7.22
CA GLY A 79 17.60 -10.19 -7.40
C GLY A 79 17.69 -11.10 -6.18
N ARG A 80 18.01 -10.54 -5.00
CA ARG A 80 18.20 -11.28 -3.74
C ARG A 80 17.44 -10.63 -2.61
N PHE A 81 17.22 -11.40 -1.55
CA PHE A 81 16.75 -10.87 -0.28
C PHE A 81 17.81 -9.95 0.35
N GLU A 82 17.36 -8.79 0.83
CA GLU A 82 18.19 -7.78 1.47
C GLU A 82 17.79 -7.64 2.94
N SER A 83 18.73 -7.92 3.83
CA SER A 83 18.64 -7.66 5.27
C SER A 83 19.70 -6.63 5.64
N ARG A 84 19.30 -5.40 5.92
CA ARG A 84 20.23 -4.27 6.13
C ARG A 84 19.74 -3.33 7.22
N PHE A 85 20.68 -2.68 7.90
CA PHE A 85 20.40 -1.48 8.67
C PHE A 85 20.73 -0.27 7.79
N VAL A 86 19.73 0.53 7.45
CA VAL A 86 19.89 1.68 6.56
C VAL A 86 19.53 2.97 7.27
N THR A 87 20.16 4.06 6.86
CA THR A 87 19.83 5.40 7.33
C THR A 87 18.77 6.00 6.43
N VAL A 88 17.65 6.44 7.01
CA VAL A 88 16.56 7.11 6.28
C VAL A 88 16.31 8.50 6.86
N ARG A 89 15.78 9.38 6.03
CA ARG A 89 15.28 10.70 6.42
C ARG A 89 13.75 10.68 6.38
N VAL A 90 13.13 11.20 7.42
CA VAL A 90 11.69 11.48 7.40
C VAL A 90 11.46 12.77 6.63
N GLU A 91 10.82 12.66 5.47
CA GLU A 91 10.40 13.81 4.68
C GLU A 91 9.14 14.45 5.26
N ALA A 92 8.92 15.73 4.96
CA ALA A 92 7.67 16.40 5.32
C ALA A 92 6.49 15.77 4.57
N GLY A 93 5.35 15.61 5.25
CA GLY A 93 4.19 15.01 4.61
C GLY A 93 2.96 14.93 5.50
N PRO A 94 1.86 14.37 4.98
CA PRO A 94 0.60 14.27 5.69
C PRO A 94 0.47 13.17 6.77
N PRO A 95 1.33 12.13 6.91
CA PRO A 95 0.98 11.00 7.75
C PRO A 95 1.02 11.38 9.25
N PRO A 96 -0.09 11.23 9.99
CA PRO A 96 -0.15 11.60 11.40
C PRO A 96 0.85 10.85 12.28
N LEU A 97 1.22 9.63 11.89
CA LEU A 97 2.16 8.77 12.61
C LEU A 97 3.56 9.38 12.75
N LEU A 98 3.99 10.18 11.78
CA LEU A 98 5.34 10.74 11.72
C LEU A 98 5.40 12.24 12.07
N ARG A 99 4.31 12.77 12.64
CA ARG A 99 4.19 14.19 12.98
C ARG A 99 5.27 14.60 13.98
N GLY A 100 5.99 15.68 13.69
CA GLY A 100 7.07 16.20 14.53
C GLY A 100 8.41 15.48 14.34
N MET A 101 8.48 14.53 13.42
CA MET A 101 9.72 13.85 13.05
C MET A 101 10.30 14.38 11.72
N GLU A 102 9.71 15.41 11.13
CA GLU A 102 10.14 15.95 9.83
C GLU A 102 11.62 16.39 9.90
N GLY A 103 12.42 15.90 8.94
CA GLY A 103 13.85 16.15 8.90
C GLY A 103 14.70 15.25 9.80
N ALA A 104 14.10 14.44 10.68
CA ALA A 104 14.82 13.46 11.48
C ALA A 104 15.53 12.44 10.58
N VAL A 105 16.75 12.07 10.98
CA VAL A 105 17.55 11.04 10.30
C VAL A 105 17.76 9.90 11.28
N LEU A 106 17.27 8.71 10.91
CA LEU A 106 17.17 7.56 11.81
C LEU A 106 17.64 6.30 11.10
N GLY A 107 18.16 5.34 11.87
CA GLY A 107 18.47 4.01 11.37
C GLY A 107 17.24 3.10 11.41
N VAL A 108 17.01 2.34 10.33
CA VAL A 108 15.87 1.44 10.18
C VAL A 108 16.35 0.10 9.64
N TRP A 109 15.79 -0.99 10.18
CA TRP A 109 15.99 -2.34 9.65
C TRP A 109 15.12 -2.57 8.42
N VAL A 110 15.75 -3.02 7.36
CA VAL A 110 15.14 -3.42 6.09
C VAL A 110 15.34 -4.92 5.92
N ALA A 111 14.27 -5.63 5.57
CA ALA A 111 14.25 -7.08 5.39
C ALA A 111 13.21 -7.43 4.31
N HIS A 112 13.61 -7.41 3.04
CA HIS A 112 12.71 -7.67 1.90
C HIS A 112 13.43 -8.37 0.76
N GLY A 113 12.70 -9.12 -0.07
CA GLY A 113 13.29 -9.82 -1.22
C GLY A 113 12.31 -10.30 -2.28
N GLU A 114 11.01 -10.07 -2.08
CA GLU A 114 9.92 -10.53 -2.95
C GLU A 114 9.02 -9.33 -3.29
N PRO A 115 8.28 -9.35 -4.41
CA PRO A 115 7.02 -8.62 -4.50
C PRO A 115 5.94 -9.25 -3.61
#